data_AF-A0A519TUB3-F1
#
_entry.id   AF-A0A519TUB3-F1
#
_cell.length_a   1.000
_cell.length_b   1.000
_cell.length_c   1.000
_cell.angle_alpha   90.00
_cell.angle_beta   90.00
_cell.angle_gamma   90.00
#
_symmetry.space_group_name_H-M   'P 1'
#
loop_
_entity.id
_entity.type
_entity.pdbx_description
1 polymer ?
#
loop_
_entity_poly.entity_id
_entity_poly.type
_entity_poly.pdbx_seq_one_letter_code
_entity_poly.pdbx_strand_id
1 'polypeptide(L)'
;MERIEIYSSKRKSLLLLIGSIAFVALGVWLILDADNLTGWRARSPIFTRGIGVASILFFGFGIFVGIKRLIKSEVALIIDTKGLNVNPKKSLTEFIKWTDINGFEEIKIQSTRIVIIGIKNPKYWLDKETSGFRRKLMQFNINNYNSPFNIASAGLDISSDALIDTLNNYFDTYKGEA
;
A
#
# COMPACT_ATOMS: atom_id res chain seq x y z
N MET A 1 15.39 -15.40 -16.43
CA MET A 1 14.08 -14.71 -16.37
C MET A 1 14.29 -13.23 -16.69
N GLU A 2 13.30 -12.56 -17.30
CA GLU A 2 13.40 -11.12 -17.61
C GLU A 2 13.10 -10.25 -16.39
N ARG A 3 13.44 -8.96 -16.43
CA ARG A 3 13.05 -8.01 -15.38
C ARG A 3 11.54 -7.73 -15.45
N ILE A 4 10.86 -7.81 -14.30
CA ILE A 4 9.43 -7.48 -14.19
C ILE A 4 9.28 -6.20 -13.39
N GLU A 5 8.52 -5.24 -13.94
CA GLU A 5 8.11 -4.03 -13.25
C GLU A 5 6.62 -4.07 -12.96
N ILE A 6 6.27 -4.01 -11.68
CA ILE A 6 4.88 -3.99 -11.24
C ILE A 6 4.50 -2.55 -10.90
N TYR A 7 3.51 -2.06 -11.63
CA TYR A 7 3.02 -0.69 -11.53
C TYR A 7 1.86 -0.57 -10.54
N SER A 8 1.56 0.66 -10.12
CA SER A 8 0.29 0.95 -9.46
C SER A 8 -0.90 0.72 -10.40
N SER A 9 -1.98 0.09 -9.93
CA SER A 9 -3.14 -0.20 -10.79
C SER A 9 -3.98 1.05 -11.04
N LYS A 10 -4.11 1.44 -12.31
CA LYS A 10 -4.99 2.55 -12.74
C LYS A 10 -6.45 2.24 -12.47
N ARG A 11 -6.89 1.00 -12.70
CA ARG A 11 -8.28 0.56 -12.44
C ARG A 11 -8.66 0.74 -10.97
N LYS A 12 -7.79 0.30 -10.05
CA LYS A 12 -8.02 0.43 -8.61
C LYS A 12 -7.99 1.90 -8.17
N SER A 13 -7.12 2.70 -8.79
CA SER A 13 -7.06 4.16 -8.55
C SER A 13 -8.31 4.89 -9.06
N LEU A 14 -8.91 4.44 -10.18
CA LEU A 14 -10.19 4.96 -10.69
C LEU A 14 -11.35 4.64 -9.74
N LEU A 15 -11.41 3.40 -9.23
CA LEU A 15 -12.42 3.01 -8.24
C LEU A 15 -12.29 3.83 -6.95
N LEU A 16 -11.07 4.08 -6.48
CA LEU A 16 -10.81 4.97 -5.34
C LEU A 16 -11.32 6.39 -5.62
N LEU A 17 -11.07 6.92 -6.82
CA LEU A 17 -11.52 8.26 -7.21
C LEU A 17 -13.04 8.37 -7.20
N ILE A 18 -13.74 7.41 -7.84
CA ILE A 18 -15.21 7.39 -7.90
C ILE A 18 -15.80 7.30 -6.49
N GLY A 19 -15.31 6.37 -5.67
CA GLY A 19 -15.77 6.22 -4.28
C GLY A 19 -15.53 7.49 -3.47
N SER A 20 -14.35 8.11 -3.63
CA SER A 20 -14.01 9.33 -2.90
C SER A 20 -14.89 10.52 -3.30
N ILE A 21 -15.21 10.69 -4.58
CA ILE A 21 -16.17 11.71 -5.05
C ILE A 21 -17.56 11.48 -4.43
N ALA A 22 -18.04 10.23 -4.41
CA ALA A 22 -19.32 9.90 -3.80
C ALA A 22 -19.36 10.26 -2.30
N PHE A 23 -18.31 9.92 -1.54
CA PHE A 23 -18.24 10.25 -0.12
C PHE A 23 -18.07 11.75 0.17
N VAL A 24 -17.41 12.51 -0.71
CA VAL A 24 -17.38 13.97 -0.62
C VAL A 24 -18.78 14.55 -0.85
N ALA A 25 -19.50 14.08 -1.88
CA ALA A 25 -20.87 14.52 -2.14
C ALA A 25 -21.81 14.18 -0.96
N LEU A 26 -21.70 12.98 -0.38
CA LEU A 26 -22.41 12.60 0.84
C LEU A 26 -22.02 13.50 2.02
N GLY A 27 -20.74 13.83 2.19
CA GLY A 27 -20.27 14.73 3.23
C GLY A 27 -20.86 16.13 3.11
N VAL A 28 -20.96 16.67 1.89
CA VAL A 28 -21.63 17.95 1.61
C VAL A 28 -23.11 17.87 1.95
N TRP A 29 -23.80 16.80 1.52
CA TRP A 29 -25.21 16.58 1.85
C TRP A 29 -25.45 16.50 3.37
N LEU A 30 -24.60 15.79 4.11
CA LEU A 30 -24.68 15.72 5.58
C LEU A 30 -24.54 17.09 6.26
N ILE A 31 -23.74 18.00 5.70
CA ILE A 31 -23.58 19.35 6.24
C ILE A 31 -24.82 20.21 5.97
N LEU A 32 -25.33 20.15 4.74
CA LEU A 32 -26.47 20.96 4.30
C LEU A 32 -27.79 20.52 4.95
N ASP A 33 -28.00 19.21 5.07
CA ASP A 33 -29.25 18.62 5.58
C ASP A 33 -29.16 18.24 7.07
N ALA A 34 -28.11 18.70 7.77
CA ALA A 34 -27.80 18.29 9.13
C ALA A 34 -28.97 18.45 10.11
N ASP A 35 -29.76 19.51 9.97
CA ASP A 35 -30.88 19.83 10.86
C ASP A 35 -32.07 18.87 10.61
N ASN A 36 -32.33 18.47 9.37
CA ASN A 36 -33.39 17.52 9.01
C ASN A 36 -33.02 16.07 9.30
N LEU A 37 -31.71 15.77 9.33
CA LEU A 37 -31.18 14.45 9.68
C LEU A 37 -31.20 14.19 11.20
N THR A 38 -31.60 15.18 12.01
CA THR A 38 -31.73 15.02 13.45
C THR A 38 -33.02 14.31 13.84
N GLY A 39 -32.88 13.23 14.62
CA GLY A 39 -33.95 12.27 14.92
C GLY A 39 -33.36 10.98 15.50
N TRP A 40 -34.04 9.83 15.30
CA TRP A 40 -33.71 8.53 15.93
C TRP A 40 -32.23 8.10 15.83
N ARG A 41 -31.48 8.51 14.79
CA ARG A 41 -30.08 8.06 14.54
C ARG A 41 -29.00 9.11 14.76
N ALA A 42 -29.31 10.41 14.81
CA ALA A 42 -28.32 11.48 14.92
C ALA A 42 -28.54 12.32 16.19
N ARG A 43 -27.51 12.34 17.05
CA ARG A 43 -27.57 12.88 18.41
C ARG A 43 -27.70 14.41 18.47
N SER A 44 -27.14 15.12 17.48
CA SER A 44 -27.28 16.57 17.31
C SER A 44 -26.89 17.00 15.88
N PRO A 45 -27.39 18.14 15.38
CA PRO A 45 -27.03 18.62 14.03
C PRO A 45 -25.53 18.94 13.93
N ILE A 46 -24.93 19.41 15.02
CA ILE A 46 -23.49 19.69 15.12
C ILE A 46 -22.67 18.42 14.92
N PHE A 47 -23.10 17.30 15.50
CA PHE A 47 -22.41 16.01 15.33
C PHE A 47 -22.48 15.54 13.88
N THR A 48 -23.64 15.65 13.23
CA THR A 48 -23.82 15.32 11.80
C THR A 48 -22.92 16.17 10.90
N ARG A 49 -22.86 17.49 11.14
CA ARG A 49 -21.94 18.40 10.42
C ARG A 49 -20.48 17.97 10.62
N GLY A 50 -20.10 17.58 11.83
CA GLY A 50 -18.75 17.08 12.13
C GLY A 50 -18.37 15.85 11.30
N ILE A 51 -19.29 14.89 11.16
CA ILE A 51 -19.10 13.71 10.29
C ILE A 51 -18.94 14.15 8.83
N GLY A 52 -19.79 15.07 8.37
CA GLY A 52 -19.71 15.60 7.00
C GLY A 52 -18.35 16.25 6.70
N VAL A 53 -17.86 17.10 7.61
CA VAL A 53 -16.53 17.73 7.49
C VAL A 53 -15.42 16.68 7.49
N ALA A 54 -15.47 15.71 8.40
CA ALA A 54 -14.48 14.63 8.45
C ALA A 54 -14.46 13.80 7.15
N SER A 55 -15.65 13.51 6.59
CA SER A 55 -15.81 12.82 5.31
C SER A 55 -15.16 13.63 4.17
N ILE A 56 -15.49 14.92 4.05
CA ILE A 56 -14.94 15.79 3.00
C ILE A 56 -13.41 15.87 3.09
N LEU A 57 -12.85 16.05 4.29
CA LEU A 57 -11.40 16.16 4.46
C LEU A 57 -10.70 14.83 4.10
N PHE A 58 -11.20 13.71 4.61
CA PHE A 58 -10.60 12.40 4.37
C PHE A 58 -10.72 11.97 2.90
N PHE A 59 -11.92 12.02 2.33
CA PHE A 59 -12.16 11.59 0.96
C PHE A 59 -11.70 12.64 -0.07
N GLY A 60 -11.64 13.91 0.28
CA GLY A 60 -11.00 14.95 -0.53
C GLY A 60 -9.51 14.64 -0.76
N PHE A 61 -8.81 14.16 0.26
CA PHE A 61 -7.45 13.63 0.09
C PHE A 61 -7.43 12.37 -0.80
N GLY A 62 -8.42 11.49 -0.67
CA GLY A 62 -8.62 10.34 -1.55
C GLY A 62 -8.73 10.71 -3.03
N ILE A 63 -9.48 11.79 -3.36
CA ILE A 63 -9.57 12.35 -4.71
C ILE A 63 -8.19 12.76 -5.22
N PHE A 64 -7.45 13.55 -4.43
CA PHE A 64 -6.10 14.00 -4.80
C PHE A 64 -5.16 12.82 -5.10
N VAL A 65 -5.15 11.80 -4.23
CA VAL A 65 -4.33 10.59 -4.41
C VAL A 65 -4.77 9.80 -5.66
N GLY A 66 -6.08 9.64 -5.87
CA GLY A 66 -6.64 8.94 -7.03
C GLY A 66 -6.24 9.60 -8.35
N ILE A 67 -6.42 10.93 -8.47
CA ILE A 67 -6.03 11.70 -9.65
C ILE A 67 -4.53 11.57 -9.91
N LYS A 68 -3.71 11.76 -8.88
CA LYS A 68 -2.25 11.68 -9.00
C LYS A 68 -1.78 10.34 -9.57
N ARG A 69 -2.34 9.23 -9.06
CA ARG A 69 -2.01 7.87 -9.54
C ARG A 69 -2.54 7.58 -10.94
N LEU A 70 -3.66 8.17 -11.34
CA LEU A 70 -4.19 8.01 -12.71
C LEU A 70 -3.33 8.74 -13.75
N ILE A 71 -2.90 9.96 -13.43
CA ILE A 71 -2.01 10.75 -14.30
C ILE A 71 -0.64 10.09 -14.42
N LYS A 72 -0.05 9.70 -13.28
CA LYS A 72 1.28 9.10 -13.22
C LYS A 72 1.21 7.76 -12.50
N SER A 73 1.22 6.69 -13.28
CA SER A 73 1.47 5.36 -12.72
C SER A 73 2.93 5.27 -12.29
N GLU A 74 3.16 4.86 -11.05
CA GLU A 74 4.51 4.71 -10.48
C GLU A 74 4.88 3.23 -10.45
N VAL A 75 6.15 2.92 -10.76
CA VAL A 75 6.71 1.58 -10.54
C VAL A 75 6.77 1.35 -9.04
N ALA A 76 6.03 0.37 -8.57
CA ALA A 76 5.85 0.11 -7.14
C ALA A 76 6.73 -1.04 -6.64
N LEU A 77 7.06 -1.99 -7.51
CA LEU A 77 7.92 -3.13 -7.22
C LEU A 77 8.68 -3.52 -8.50
N ILE A 78 9.98 -3.76 -8.39
CA ILE A 78 10.78 -4.36 -9.46
C ILE A 78 11.29 -5.72 -8.99
N ILE A 79 11.08 -6.74 -9.80
CA ILE A 79 11.59 -8.09 -9.62
C ILE A 79 12.63 -8.31 -10.73
N ASP A 80 13.88 -8.50 -10.34
CA ASP A 80 15.01 -8.59 -11.26
C ASP A 80 15.87 -9.80 -10.89
N THR A 81 16.75 -10.25 -11.79
CA THR A 81 17.71 -11.31 -11.49
C THR A 81 18.66 -10.91 -10.35
N LYS A 82 18.91 -9.60 -10.17
CA LYS A 82 19.71 -9.07 -9.07
C LYS A 82 19.03 -9.11 -7.70
N GLY A 83 17.69 -9.16 -7.66
CA GLY A 83 16.93 -9.10 -6.41
C GLY A 83 15.58 -8.38 -6.53
N LEU A 84 15.06 -7.97 -5.38
CA LEU A 84 13.82 -7.20 -5.26
C LEU A 84 14.06 -5.73 -4.94
N ASN A 85 13.44 -4.83 -5.69
CA ASN A 85 13.36 -3.42 -5.32
C ASN A 85 11.93 -3.09 -4.87
N VAL A 86 11.75 -3.00 -3.57
CA VAL A 86 10.46 -2.73 -2.90
C VAL A 86 10.14 -1.23 -2.77
N ASN A 87 11.02 -0.37 -3.27
CA ASN A 87 10.81 1.08 -3.25
C ASN A 87 11.46 1.80 -4.44
N PRO A 88 11.05 1.49 -5.68
CA PRO A 88 11.68 2.01 -6.89
C PRO A 88 11.64 3.55 -6.99
N LYS A 89 10.64 4.16 -6.34
CA LYS A 89 10.49 5.62 -6.25
C LYS A 89 11.65 6.32 -5.53
N LYS A 90 12.26 5.67 -4.53
CA LYS A 90 13.41 6.23 -3.78
C LYS A 90 14.71 6.00 -4.52
N SER A 91 14.87 4.80 -5.08
CA SER A 91 16.05 4.43 -5.85
C SER A 91 15.71 3.29 -6.80
N LEU A 92 16.13 3.40 -8.07
CA LEU A 92 16.00 2.32 -9.05
C LEU A 92 17.13 1.27 -8.94
N THR A 93 18.16 1.54 -8.14
CA THR A 93 19.35 0.68 -8.03
C THR A 93 19.47 -0.03 -6.67
N GLU A 94 18.58 0.29 -5.72
CA GLU A 94 18.56 -0.35 -4.41
C GLU A 94 17.75 -1.65 -4.47
N PHE A 95 18.45 -2.78 -4.53
CA PHE A 95 17.86 -4.12 -4.53
C PHE A 95 18.18 -4.85 -3.22
N ILE A 96 17.19 -5.59 -2.73
CA ILE A 96 17.35 -6.66 -1.75
C ILE A 96 17.77 -7.90 -2.53
N LYS A 97 19.00 -8.37 -2.33
CA LYS A 97 19.50 -9.55 -3.05
C LYS A 97 18.68 -10.79 -2.69
N TRP A 98 18.55 -11.72 -3.63
CA TRP A 98 17.90 -13.01 -3.36
C TRP A 98 18.57 -13.78 -2.23
N THR A 99 19.90 -13.68 -2.13
CA THR A 99 20.69 -14.26 -1.04
C THR A 99 20.43 -13.63 0.33
N ASP A 100 19.82 -12.44 0.41
CA ASP A 100 19.43 -11.78 1.66
C ASP A 100 17.97 -12.09 2.08
N ILE A 101 17.25 -12.84 1.26
CA ILE A 101 15.85 -13.23 1.47
C ILE A 101 15.80 -14.66 2.04
N ASN A 102 14.97 -14.89 3.04
CA ASN A 102 14.68 -16.22 3.61
C ASN A 102 13.51 -16.92 2.91
N GLY A 103 12.60 -16.15 2.32
CA GLY A 103 11.41 -16.63 1.64
C GLY A 103 10.29 -15.60 1.71
N PHE A 104 9.10 -16.02 1.30
CA PHE A 104 7.89 -15.19 1.34
C PHE A 104 6.79 -15.90 2.14
N GLU A 105 6.08 -15.14 2.95
CA GLU A 105 4.93 -15.61 3.71
C GLU A 105 3.72 -14.76 3.37
N GLU A 106 2.56 -15.38 3.12
CA GLU A 106 1.31 -14.65 2.91
C GLU A 106 0.50 -14.61 4.20
N ILE A 107 0.20 -13.39 4.67
CA ILE A 107 -0.74 -13.16 5.76
C ILE A 107 -2.02 -12.51 5.24
N LYS A 108 -3.11 -12.68 5.98
CA LYS A 108 -4.40 -12.08 5.64
C LYS A 108 -4.89 -11.19 6.79
N ILE A 109 -5.04 -9.90 6.49
CA ILE A 109 -5.64 -8.92 7.41
C ILE A 109 -6.99 -8.53 6.83
N GLN A 110 -8.07 -8.98 7.48
CA GLN A 110 -9.45 -8.89 6.96
C GLN A 110 -9.54 -9.51 5.55
N SER A 111 -9.88 -8.72 4.53
CA SER A 111 -9.93 -9.15 3.13
C SER A 111 -8.62 -8.91 2.36
N THR A 112 -7.63 -8.27 2.98
CA THR A 112 -6.37 -7.89 2.32
C THR A 112 -5.32 -8.96 2.54
N ARG A 113 -4.77 -9.46 1.42
CA ARG A 113 -3.64 -10.40 1.42
C ARG A 113 -2.34 -9.62 1.29
N ILE A 114 -1.38 -9.93 2.15
CA ILE A 114 -0.12 -9.20 2.29
C ILE A 114 1.00 -10.24 2.27
N VAL A 115 1.98 -10.02 1.39
CA VAL A 115 3.19 -10.83 1.34
C VAL A 115 4.25 -10.21 2.25
N ILE A 116 4.68 -10.94 3.27
CA ILE A 116 5.84 -10.61 4.09
C ILE A 116 7.09 -11.13 3.38
N ILE A 117 8.10 -10.28 3.24
CA ILE A 117 9.37 -10.65 2.64
C ILE A 117 10.30 -11.05 3.78
N GLY A 118 10.59 -12.32 4.00
CA GLY A 118 11.51 -12.74 5.06
C GLY A 118 12.93 -12.24 4.77
N ILE A 119 13.49 -11.37 5.62
CA ILE A 119 14.84 -10.80 5.44
C ILE A 119 15.81 -11.38 6.46
N LYS A 120 17.01 -11.78 6.02
CA LYS A 120 18.07 -12.34 6.90
C LYS A 120 18.56 -11.36 7.96
N ASN A 121 18.78 -10.09 7.59
CA ASN A 121 19.24 -9.04 8.50
C ASN A 121 18.29 -7.82 8.48
N PRO A 122 17.15 -7.88 9.20
CA PRO A 122 16.19 -6.77 9.30
C PRO A 122 16.81 -5.47 9.82
N LYS A 123 17.76 -5.59 10.77
CA LYS A 123 18.38 -4.44 11.45
C LYS A 123 19.22 -3.61 10.49
N TYR A 124 19.97 -4.25 9.57
CA TYR A 124 20.71 -3.55 8.52
C TYR A 124 19.82 -2.59 7.72
N TRP A 125 18.64 -3.06 7.29
CA TRP A 125 17.71 -2.24 6.52
C TRP A 125 17.10 -1.11 7.34
N LEU A 126 16.75 -1.38 8.60
CA LEU A 126 16.26 -0.36 9.52
C LEU A 126 17.30 0.74 9.74
N ASP A 127 18.56 0.37 9.96
CA ASP A 127 19.67 1.28 10.22
C ASP A 127 20.06 2.12 9.00
N LYS A 128 19.90 1.55 7.79
CA LYS A 128 20.12 2.24 6.51
C LYS A 128 19.02 3.25 6.16
N GLU A 129 17.81 3.13 6.69
CA GLU A 129 16.69 4.02 6.34
C GLU A 129 16.86 5.41 6.97
N THR A 130 16.96 6.43 6.11
CA THR A 130 17.19 7.82 6.48
C THR A 130 15.88 8.55 6.84
N SER A 131 14.75 8.11 6.29
CA SER A 131 13.45 8.73 6.59
C SER A 131 12.91 8.25 7.93
N GLY A 132 12.79 9.15 8.90
CA GLY A 132 12.28 8.81 10.24
C GLY A 132 10.87 8.18 10.23
N PHE A 133 9.99 8.62 9.32
CA PHE A 133 8.66 8.01 9.17
C PHE A 133 8.75 6.57 8.63
N ARG A 134 9.53 6.34 7.58
CA ARG A 134 9.73 4.99 7.01
C ARG A 134 10.42 4.06 8.00
N ARG A 135 11.40 4.57 8.74
CA ARG A 135 12.09 3.83 9.81
C ARG A 135 11.09 3.35 10.88
N LYS A 136 10.15 4.21 11.32
CA LYS A 136 9.09 3.81 12.26
C LYS A 136 8.17 2.73 11.67
N LEU A 137 7.80 2.83 10.39
CA LEU A 137 7.00 1.79 9.72
C LEU A 137 7.77 0.46 9.62
N MET A 138 9.05 0.50 9.25
CA MET A 138 9.91 -0.69 9.22
C MET A 138 10.05 -1.30 10.61
N GLN A 139 10.22 -0.49 11.66
CA GLN A 139 10.28 -0.97 13.03
C GLN A 139 8.97 -1.64 13.47
N PHE A 140 7.83 -1.04 13.11
CA PHE A 140 6.52 -1.68 13.32
C PHE A 140 6.44 -3.02 12.60
N ASN A 141 6.84 -3.10 11.33
CA ASN A 141 6.83 -4.34 10.57
C ASN A 141 7.73 -5.41 11.21
N ILE A 142 8.94 -5.04 11.65
CA ILE A 142 9.87 -5.97 12.32
C ILE A 142 9.24 -6.51 13.59
N ASN A 143 8.64 -5.66 14.42
CA ASN A 143 8.06 -6.07 15.70
C ASN A 143 6.85 -7.00 15.55
N ASN A 144 6.10 -6.91 14.44
CA ASN A 144 4.89 -7.70 14.21
C ASN A 144 5.10 -8.93 13.31
N TYR A 145 6.07 -8.87 12.39
CA TYR A 145 6.25 -9.85 11.32
C TYR A 145 7.69 -10.33 11.16
N ASN A 146 8.60 -9.95 12.07
CA ASN A 146 10.03 -10.27 12.02
C ASN A 146 10.72 -9.85 10.70
N SER A 147 10.14 -8.91 9.96
CA SER A 147 10.67 -8.39 8.69
C SER A 147 10.34 -6.91 8.52
N PRO A 148 11.23 -6.10 7.92
CA PRO A 148 10.96 -4.70 7.67
C PRO A 148 10.03 -4.44 6.48
N PHE A 149 9.85 -5.42 5.57
CA PHE A 149 9.18 -5.22 4.30
C PHE A 149 7.97 -6.15 4.13
N ASN A 150 6.89 -5.57 3.61
CA ASN A 150 5.71 -6.28 3.17
C ASN A 150 5.15 -5.63 1.90
N ILE A 151 4.39 -6.41 1.13
CA ILE A 151 3.78 -5.98 -0.13
C ILE A 151 2.31 -6.39 -0.11
N ALA A 152 1.41 -5.41 -0.24
CA ALA A 152 0.00 -5.65 -0.47
C ALA A 152 -0.33 -5.44 -1.95
N SER A 153 -0.95 -6.44 -2.58
CA SER A 153 -1.37 -6.37 -4.00
C SER A 153 -2.53 -5.38 -4.23
N ALA A 154 -3.21 -4.93 -3.16
CA ALA A 154 -4.37 -4.05 -3.23
C ALA A 154 -4.11 -2.74 -3.99
N GLY A 155 -2.86 -2.25 -4.03
CA GLY A 155 -2.48 -1.06 -4.79
C GLY A 155 -1.83 -1.33 -6.15
N LEU A 156 -1.52 -2.59 -6.45
CA LEU A 156 -0.65 -3.00 -7.56
C LEU A 156 -1.44 -3.55 -8.75
N ASP A 157 -0.84 -3.47 -9.94
CA ASP A 157 -1.39 -4.05 -11.17
C ASP A 157 -1.02 -5.52 -11.34
N ILE A 158 -1.25 -6.29 -10.27
CA ILE A 158 -1.06 -7.74 -10.18
C ILE A 158 -2.05 -8.31 -9.16
N SER A 159 -2.48 -9.56 -9.32
CA SER A 159 -3.28 -10.26 -8.30
C SER A 159 -2.38 -10.70 -7.14
N SER A 160 -2.94 -11.00 -5.96
CA SER A 160 -2.11 -11.51 -4.87
C SER A 160 -1.52 -12.88 -5.19
N ASP A 161 -2.28 -13.75 -5.86
CA ASP A 161 -1.82 -15.09 -6.27
C ASP A 161 -0.64 -14.99 -7.24
N ALA A 162 -0.79 -14.19 -8.30
CA ALA A 162 0.29 -13.99 -9.26
C ALA A 162 1.52 -13.31 -8.62
N LEU A 163 1.31 -12.42 -7.64
CA LEU A 163 2.42 -11.79 -6.92
C LEU A 163 3.23 -12.82 -6.14
N ILE A 164 2.59 -13.65 -5.29
CA ILE A 164 3.31 -14.63 -4.48
C ILE A 164 3.97 -15.71 -5.34
N ASP A 165 3.28 -16.17 -6.40
CA ASP A 165 3.82 -17.14 -7.35
C ASP A 165 5.05 -16.59 -8.08
N THR A 166 4.98 -15.34 -8.55
CA THR A 166 6.11 -14.68 -9.22
C THR A 166 7.30 -14.53 -8.29
N LEU A 167 7.06 -14.09 -7.04
CA LEU A 167 8.13 -13.91 -6.05
C LEU A 167 8.82 -15.24 -5.72
N ASN A 168 8.06 -16.31 -5.49
CA ASN A 168 8.60 -17.63 -5.20
C ASN A 168 9.39 -18.19 -6.40
N ASN A 169 8.87 -18.07 -7.63
CA ASN A 169 9.57 -18.55 -8.83
C ASN A 169 10.96 -17.90 -9.00
N TYR A 170 11.08 -16.59 -8.79
CA TYR A 170 12.37 -15.92 -8.85
C TYR A 170 13.28 -16.33 -7.69
N PHE A 171 12.74 -16.42 -6.48
CA PHE A 171 13.54 -16.81 -5.33
C PHE A 171 14.08 -18.24 -5.46
N ASP A 172 13.27 -19.20 -5.91
CA ASP A 172 13.72 -20.57 -6.13
C ASP A 172 14.80 -20.68 -7.20
N THR A 173 14.72 -19.82 -8.23
CA THR A 173 15.72 -19.76 -9.30
C THR A 173 17.04 -19.15 -8.81
N TYR A 174 16.98 -18.06 -8.04
CA TYR A 174 18.14 -17.20 -7.77
C TYR A 174 18.70 -17.27 -6.33
N LYS A 175 18.05 -17.97 -5.39
CA LYS A 175 18.51 -18.07 -3.98
C LYS A 175 19.90 -18.68 -3.80
N GLY A 176 20.37 -19.46 -4.78
CA GLY A 176 21.68 -20.12 -4.77
C GLY A 176 22.79 -19.39 -5.54
N GLU A 177 22.47 -18.32 -6.26
CA GLU A 177 23.45 -17.54 -7.02
C GLU A 177 23.99 -16.42 -6.11
N ALA A 178 25.21 -16.62 -5.58
CA ALA A 178 25.89 -15.69 -4.66
C ALA A 178 27.04 -14.94 -5.36
#